data_AF-A0A2N5BPY1-F1
#
_entry.id   AF-A0A2N5BPY1-F1
#
_cell.length_a   1.000
_cell.length_b   1.000
_cell.length_c   1.000
_cell.angle_alpha   90.00
_cell.angle_beta   90.00
_cell.angle_gamma   90.00
#
_symmetry.space_group_name_H-M   'P 1'
#
loop_
_entity.id
_entity.type
_entity.pdbx_description
1 polymer ?
#
loop_
_entity_poly.entity_id
_entity_poly.type
_entity_poly.pdbx_seq_one_letter_code
_entity_poly.pdbx_strand_id
1 'polypeptide(L)'
;MTEMTMRKFMVAALTAVVLSGCGEPESQSASWIGGALAEKVDFRFPGSVIALKSKADPKAQAGRDWFFEEANWKPKGWSLWIASNVYSDYKAPGNDLALLRNGFGRADSAAERFAQDSYFISGVSKWLKSNHIDVEVNFLGYDGIPGSLAASNKAYNNYWLTFTDEYCGKAFRMCIDNYFVSPAARVAGGGRLSFKDWISPYLQVGDDASGMGQMQVINMMGGLADENSKFYDYWPTMVFLVNPQGKVTRAWLPQKKDLATVGRVQAAVVSDVGGEYKDVKVAKDDHTRPSAQAYYGQYYIEAGVTKVLETFKEIMDSK
;
A
#
# COMPACT_ATOMS: atom_id res chain seq x y z
N MET A 1 -5.15 -73.78 37.56
CA MET A 1 -4.81 -73.11 38.84
C MET A 1 -3.94 -71.93 38.44
N THR A 2 -4.45 -70.72 38.30
CA THR A 2 -5.08 -69.93 39.36
C THR A 2 -6.25 -69.12 38.79
N GLU A 3 -7.38 -69.17 39.50
CA GLU A 3 -8.53 -68.30 39.33
C GLU A 3 -8.16 -66.86 39.72
N MET A 4 -8.72 -65.87 39.02
CA MET A 4 -9.29 -64.72 39.72
C MET A 4 -10.53 -64.23 38.98
N THR A 5 -11.60 -64.21 39.74
CA THR A 5 -12.99 -64.17 39.33
C THR A 5 -13.57 -62.80 39.68
N MET A 6 -14.39 -62.26 38.77
CA MET A 6 -15.53 -61.36 39.00
C MET A 6 -15.34 -59.98 39.66
N ARG A 7 -15.83 -58.94 38.94
CA ARG A 7 -17.12 -58.24 39.18
C ARG A 7 -17.30 -57.14 38.11
N LYS A 8 -18.14 -57.33 37.09
CA LYS A 8 -19.60 -57.05 36.99
C LYS A 8 -19.99 -55.58 37.20
N PHE A 9 -20.49 -54.95 36.13
CA PHE A 9 -21.70 -54.09 36.01
C PHE A 9 -21.73 -53.55 34.56
N MET A 10 -22.39 -54.17 33.58
CA MET A 10 -23.81 -54.11 33.21
C MET A 10 -24.46 -52.71 33.10
N VAL A 11 -24.91 -52.42 31.86
CA VAL A 11 -26.17 -51.72 31.47
C VAL A 11 -26.18 -50.19 31.48
N ALA A 12 -26.18 -49.60 30.29
CA ALA A 12 -27.38 -49.00 29.67
C ALA A 12 -26.97 -47.97 28.62
N ALA A 13 -27.29 -48.25 27.35
CA ALA A 13 -27.49 -47.21 26.37
C ALA A 13 -28.72 -46.38 26.78
N LEU A 14 -28.52 -45.09 27.00
CA LEU A 14 -29.59 -44.11 27.06
C LEU A 14 -29.18 -42.91 26.20
N THR A 15 -29.69 -42.97 24.98
CA THR A 15 -29.95 -41.81 24.12
C THR A 15 -30.50 -40.65 24.93
N ALA A 16 -29.68 -39.63 25.13
CA ALA A 16 -30.13 -38.27 25.37
C ALA A 16 -29.66 -37.44 24.17
N VAL A 17 -30.55 -37.36 23.18
CA VAL A 17 -30.52 -36.31 22.16
C VAL A 17 -30.75 -35.00 22.92
N VAL A 18 -29.67 -34.33 23.30
CA VAL A 18 -29.73 -32.93 23.67
C VAL A 18 -29.49 -32.16 22.39
N LEU A 19 -30.59 -31.66 21.83
CA LEU A 19 -30.61 -30.57 20.86
C LEU A 19 -29.95 -29.34 21.49
N SER A 20 -28.62 -29.27 21.47
CA SER A 20 -27.92 -28.00 21.57
C SER A 20 -27.85 -27.41 20.17
N GLY A 21 -28.81 -26.55 19.85
CA GLY A 21 -28.64 -25.60 18.77
C GLY A 21 -27.45 -24.69 19.07
N CYS A 22 -26.34 -24.92 18.38
CA CYS A 22 -25.30 -23.95 18.05
C CYS A 22 -25.10 -24.15 16.54
N GLY A 23 -25.46 -23.22 15.66
CA GLY A 23 -25.00 -21.85 15.70
C GLY A 23 -23.77 -21.77 14.78
N GLU A 24 -24.05 -21.38 13.53
CA GLU A 24 -23.12 -20.97 12.46
C GLU A 24 -22.31 -22.06 11.71
N PRO A 25 -22.50 -22.19 10.38
CA PRO A 25 -21.54 -22.86 9.54
C PRO A 25 -20.35 -21.93 9.24
N GLU A 26 -19.16 -22.45 9.53
CA GLU A 26 -17.87 -22.16 8.88
C GLU A 26 -17.58 -20.70 8.54
N SER A 27 -16.84 -20.00 9.42
CA SER A 27 -15.99 -18.91 8.95
C SER A 27 -14.92 -19.52 8.05
N GLN A 28 -15.13 -19.45 6.73
CA GLN A 28 -14.05 -19.67 5.78
C GLN A 28 -12.89 -18.78 6.21
N SER A 29 -11.74 -19.38 6.51
CA SER A 29 -10.54 -18.65 6.92
C SER A 29 -10.25 -17.54 5.90
N ALA A 30 -10.48 -16.29 6.30
CA ALA A 30 -10.23 -15.09 5.51
C ALA A 30 -8.72 -14.76 5.41
N SER A 31 -7.86 -15.70 5.81
CA SER A 31 -6.40 -15.57 5.82
C SER A 31 -5.83 -15.21 4.44
N TRP A 32 -6.42 -15.73 3.36
CA TRP A 32 -5.98 -15.48 1.98
C TRP A 32 -6.14 -14.02 1.53
N ILE A 33 -7.03 -13.24 2.18
CA ILE A 33 -7.24 -11.82 1.90
C ILE A 33 -5.97 -11.02 2.22
N GLY A 34 -5.23 -11.43 3.26
CA GLY A 34 -4.03 -10.76 3.72
C GLY A 34 -4.30 -9.36 4.30
N GLY A 35 -3.22 -8.64 4.59
CA GLY A 35 -3.24 -7.25 5.02
C GLY A 35 -3.76 -6.98 6.44
N ALA A 36 -4.40 -7.93 7.12
CA ALA A 36 -4.94 -7.70 8.46
C ALA A 36 -3.86 -7.24 9.45
N LEU A 37 -4.18 -6.24 10.27
CA LEU A 37 -3.33 -5.75 11.34
C LEU A 37 -3.83 -6.30 12.69
N ALA A 38 -2.92 -6.71 13.58
CA ALA A 38 -3.27 -7.14 14.92
C ALA A 38 -3.92 -6.02 15.74
N GLU A 39 -3.50 -4.78 15.50
CA GLU A 39 -4.05 -3.58 16.13
C GLU A 39 -4.40 -2.53 15.05
N LYS A 40 -5.52 -1.83 15.25
CA LYS A 40 -5.95 -0.77 14.33
C LYS A 40 -5.15 0.51 14.59
N VAL A 41 -4.29 0.87 13.63
CA VAL A 41 -3.40 2.04 13.69
C VAL A 41 -4.04 3.24 12.98
N ASP A 42 -3.81 4.47 13.45
CA ASP A 42 -4.20 5.67 12.70
C ASP A 42 -3.47 5.77 11.36
N PHE A 43 -4.20 6.03 10.28
CA PHE A 43 -3.60 6.40 9.00
C PHE A 43 -2.93 7.77 9.14
N ARG A 44 -1.67 7.86 8.73
CA ARG A 44 -0.89 9.10 8.81
C ARG A 44 -0.10 9.31 7.52
N PHE A 45 -0.09 10.56 7.08
CA PHE A 45 0.80 11.01 6.02
C PHE A 45 2.22 11.18 6.58
N PRO A 46 3.26 10.86 5.79
CA PRO A 46 4.64 11.00 6.25
C PRO A 46 5.13 12.46 6.27
N GLY A 47 4.44 13.39 5.62
CA GLY A 47 4.77 14.82 5.64
C GLY A 47 3.55 15.71 5.43
N SER A 48 3.79 16.97 5.07
CA SER A 48 2.72 17.85 4.59
C SER A 48 2.04 17.24 3.36
N VAL A 49 0.75 17.54 3.20
CA VAL A 49 -0.08 16.96 2.14
C VAL A 49 -0.39 18.02 1.12
N ILE A 50 -0.18 17.66 -0.15
CA ILE A 50 -0.50 18.48 -1.30
C ILE A 50 -1.44 17.67 -2.18
N ALA A 51 -2.58 18.23 -2.55
CA ALA A 51 -3.55 17.56 -3.41
C ALA A 51 -3.50 18.12 -4.83
N LEU A 52 -3.71 17.25 -5.81
CA LEU A 52 -3.95 17.67 -7.18
C LEU A 52 -5.37 18.23 -7.30
N LYS A 53 -5.48 19.47 -7.74
CA LYS A 53 -6.73 20.20 -8.00
C LYS A 53 -6.88 20.51 -9.48
N SER A 54 -8.10 20.86 -9.86
CA SER A 54 -8.42 21.25 -11.24
C SER A 54 -9.35 22.45 -11.25
N LYS A 55 -9.18 23.33 -12.23
CA LYS A 55 -10.13 24.38 -12.57
C LYS A 55 -10.48 24.28 -14.06
N ALA A 56 -11.69 24.70 -14.43
CA ALA A 56 -12.05 24.81 -15.83
C ALA A 56 -11.14 25.83 -16.52
N ASP A 57 -10.54 25.45 -17.65
CA ASP A 57 -9.73 26.34 -18.48
C ASP A 57 -9.93 25.98 -19.95
N PRO A 58 -10.65 26.83 -20.73
CA PRO A 58 -10.86 26.62 -22.16
C PRO A 58 -9.58 26.56 -23.00
N LYS A 59 -8.45 27.05 -22.48
CA LYS A 59 -7.15 27.06 -23.17
C LYS A 59 -6.32 25.80 -22.88
N ALA A 60 -6.70 25.01 -21.89
CA ALA A 60 -6.00 23.78 -21.55
C ALA A 60 -6.40 22.62 -22.49
N GLN A 61 -5.47 21.70 -22.73
CA GLN A 61 -5.64 20.58 -23.68
C GLN A 61 -6.88 19.71 -23.42
N ALA A 62 -7.35 19.64 -22.17
CA ALA A 62 -8.54 18.88 -21.77
C ALA A 62 -9.68 19.77 -21.22
N GLY A 63 -9.66 21.09 -21.52
CA GLY A 63 -10.64 22.04 -20.99
C GLY A 63 -10.51 22.30 -19.48
N ARG A 64 -9.43 21.83 -18.86
CA ARG A 64 -9.11 22.00 -17.44
C ARG A 64 -7.62 22.20 -17.22
N ASP A 65 -7.30 23.17 -16.37
CA ASP A 65 -5.96 23.39 -15.83
C ASP A 65 -5.82 22.66 -14.50
N TRP A 66 -4.63 22.13 -14.25
CA TRP A 66 -4.34 21.25 -13.11
C TRP A 66 -3.16 21.79 -12.33
N PHE A 67 -3.31 21.83 -11.01
CA PHE A 67 -2.31 22.40 -10.14
C PHE A 67 -2.33 21.69 -8.80
N PHE A 68 -1.20 21.73 -8.11
CA PHE A 68 -1.05 21.20 -6.77
C PHE A 68 -1.28 22.31 -5.74
N GLU A 69 -2.05 22.01 -4.71
CA GLU A 69 -2.37 22.93 -3.62
C GLU A 69 -2.24 22.20 -2.27
N GLU A 70 -1.83 22.93 -1.23
CA GLU A 70 -1.85 22.39 0.13
C GLU A 70 -3.23 21.85 0.48
N ALA A 71 -3.25 20.68 1.12
CA ALA A 71 -4.49 20.01 1.45
C ALA A 71 -4.43 19.41 2.85
N ASN A 72 -5.61 19.27 3.43
CA ASN A 72 -5.83 18.45 4.60
C ASN A 72 -6.88 17.40 4.25
N TRP A 73 -6.54 16.14 4.48
CA TRP A 73 -7.50 15.05 4.35
C TRP A 73 -8.02 14.64 5.73
N LYS A 74 -9.31 14.36 5.79
CA LYS A 74 -9.97 13.75 6.95
C LYS A 74 -10.88 12.65 6.44
N PRO A 75 -10.95 11.50 7.14
CA PRO A 75 -11.85 10.42 6.75
C PRO A 75 -13.29 10.89 6.80
N LYS A 76 -14.02 10.71 5.69
CA LYS A 76 -15.47 10.93 5.59
C LYS A 76 -16.27 9.64 5.47
N GLY A 77 -15.59 8.56 5.11
CA GLY A 77 -16.11 7.23 4.87
C GLY A 77 -14.95 6.24 4.76
N TRP A 78 -15.20 5.08 4.17
CA TRP A 78 -14.13 4.14 3.85
C TRP A 78 -13.25 4.68 2.73
N SER A 79 -11.94 4.44 2.83
CA SER A 79 -11.00 4.82 1.78
C SER A 79 -9.94 3.76 1.53
N LEU A 80 -9.62 3.56 0.27
CA LEU A 80 -8.53 2.71 -0.21
C LEU A 80 -7.37 3.61 -0.64
N TRP A 81 -6.20 3.42 -0.05
CA TRP A 81 -5.00 4.18 -0.34
C TRP A 81 -4.00 3.34 -1.09
N ILE A 82 -3.62 3.78 -2.28
CA ILE A 82 -2.53 3.23 -3.07
C ILE A 82 -1.37 4.21 -2.95
N ALA A 83 -0.38 3.86 -2.13
CA ALA A 83 0.79 4.69 -1.88
C ALA A 83 1.95 4.17 -2.73
N SER A 84 2.54 5.00 -3.59
CA SER A 84 3.61 4.61 -4.52
C SER A 84 4.78 5.61 -4.54
N ASN A 85 5.97 5.12 -4.86
CA ASN A 85 7.09 5.94 -5.31
C ASN A 85 7.00 6.08 -6.83
N VAL A 86 6.71 7.28 -7.30
CA VAL A 86 6.32 7.53 -8.70
C VAL A 86 7.51 7.98 -9.56
N TYR A 87 8.59 8.45 -8.95
CA TYR A 87 9.67 9.13 -9.67
C TYR A 87 10.98 8.34 -9.73
N SER A 88 11.17 7.30 -8.92
CA SER A 88 12.43 6.54 -8.97
C SER A 88 12.52 5.70 -10.24
N ASP A 89 13.40 6.05 -11.16
CA ASP A 89 13.73 5.19 -12.31
C ASP A 89 14.88 4.22 -12.01
N TYR A 90 15.34 4.16 -10.76
CA TYR A 90 16.47 3.33 -10.40
C TYR A 90 16.09 1.86 -10.44
N LYS A 91 16.60 1.18 -11.47
CA LYS A 91 16.63 -0.27 -11.53
C LYS A 91 17.79 -0.70 -10.64
N ALA A 92 17.50 -1.29 -9.48
CA ALA A 92 18.50 -2.09 -8.76
C ALA A 92 19.18 -2.98 -9.81
N PRO A 93 20.51 -2.89 -10.00
CA PRO A 93 21.14 -3.45 -11.19
C PRO A 93 20.83 -4.93 -11.22
N GLY A 94 19.99 -5.35 -12.17
CA GLY A 94 19.49 -6.73 -12.27
C GLY A 94 20.57 -7.79 -12.49
N ASN A 95 21.84 -7.36 -12.57
CA ASN A 95 23.03 -8.20 -12.71
C ASN A 95 23.97 -8.13 -11.49
N ASP A 96 23.62 -7.37 -10.43
CA ASP A 96 24.38 -7.39 -9.19
C ASP A 96 24.06 -8.68 -8.42
N LEU A 97 24.92 -9.67 -8.64
CA LEU A 97 24.84 -10.98 -8.01
C LEU A 97 24.87 -10.89 -6.48
N ALA A 98 25.48 -9.87 -5.87
CA ALA A 98 25.48 -9.72 -4.42
C ALA A 98 24.10 -9.31 -3.91
N LEU A 99 23.38 -8.46 -4.63
CA LEU A 99 22.00 -8.09 -4.31
C LEU A 99 21.03 -9.24 -4.64
N LEU A 100 21.14 -9.88 -5.80
CA LEU A 100 20.31 -11.05 -6.14
C LEU A 100 20.46 -12.19 -5.12
N ARG A 101 21.70 -12.46 -4.65
CA ARG A 101 21.98 -13.48 -3.61
C ARG A 101 21.37 -13.15 -2.26
N ASN A 102 21.16 -11.87 -1.95
CA ASN A 102 20.51 -11.40 -0.73
C ASN A 102 18.98 -11.27 -0.89
N GLY A 103 18.41 -11.82 -1.97
CA GLY A 103 16.96 -11.87 -2.19
C GLY A 103 16.36 -10.63 -2.86
N PHE A 104 17.18 -9.73 -3.40
CA PHE A 104 16.69 -8.56 -4.14
C PHE A 104 16.29 -8.95 -5.56
N GLY A 105 15.07 -8.59 -5.99
CA GLY A 105 14.66 -8.64 -7.39
C GLY A 105 15.02 -7.36 -8.15
N ARG A 106 14.96 -7.42 -9.49
CA ARG A 106 15.05 -6.20 -10.32
C ARG A 106 13.91 -5.26 -9.93
N ALA A 107 14.25 -4.02 -9.58
CA ALA A 107 13.26 -2.97 -9.42
C ALA A 107 12.66 -2.56 -10.79
N ASP A 108 11.35 -2.38 -10.81
CA ASP A 108 10.61 -1.79 -11.92
C ASP A 108 11.04 -0.32 -12.11
N SER A 109 11.11 0.17 -13.36
CA SER A 109 11.23 1.62 -13.60
C SER A 109 9.96 2.37 -13.17
N ALA A 110 10.02 3.70 -13.08
CA ALA A 110 8.85 4.51 -12.76
C ALA A 110 7.69 4.25 -13.74
N ALA A 111 7.99 4.14 -15.04
CA ALA A 111 7.01 3.80 -16.06
C ALA A 111 6.41 2.39 -15.90
N GLU A 112 7.24 1.38 -15.60
CA GLU A 112 6.79 0.00 -15.36
C GLU A 112 5.88 -0.07 -14.12
N ARG A 113 6.26 0.62 -13.04
CA ARG A 113 5.45 0.71 -11.82
C ARG A 113 4.13 1.39 -12.06
N PHE A 114 4.17 2.55 -12.73
CA PHE A 114 2.98 3.32 -13.03
C PHE A 114 1.95 2.52 -13.83
N ALA A 115 2.40 1.75 -14.83
CA ALA A 115 1.51 0.88 -15.61
C ALA A 115 0.85 -0.18 -14.71
N GLN A 116 1.63 -0.89 -13.89
CA GLN A 116 1.10 -1.90 -12.97
C GLN A 116 0.11 -1.31 -11.95
N ASP A 117 0.46 -0.18 -11.33
CA ASP A 117 -0.40 0.53 -10.39
C ASP A 117 -1.71 0.97 -11.09
N SER A 118 -1.63 1.45 -12.33
CA SER A 118 -2.80 1.84 -13.13
C SER A 118 -3.74 0.67 -13.43
N TYR A 119 -3.20 -0.50 -13.79
CA TYR A 119 -4.01 -1.71 -14.02
C TYR A 119 -4.71 -2.17 -12.75
N PHE A 120 -4.00 -2.19 -11.63
CA PHE A 120 -4.56 -2.55 -10.33
C PHE A 120 -5.69 -1.60 -9.92
N ILE A 121 -5.44 -0.28 -9.98
CA ILE A 121 -6.43 0.74 -9.65
C ILE A 121 -7.64 0.63 -10.58
N SER A 122 -7.44 0.39 -11.88
CA SER A 122 -8.52 0.16 -12.85
C SER A 122 -9.42 -0.98 -12.41
N GLY A 123 -8.83 -2.12 -12.04
CA GLY A 123 -9.57 -3.32 -11.64
C GLY A 123 -10.44 -3.07 -10.41
N VAL A 124 -9.86 -2.45 -9.37
CA VAL A 124 -10.58 -2.14 -8.14
C VAL A 124 -11.66 -1.07 -8.37
N SER A 125 -11.32 0.05 -9.03
CA SER A 125 -12.24 1.17 -9.26
C SER A 125 -13.44 0.75 -10.12
N LYS A 126 -13.20 -0.04 -11.18
CA LYS A 126 -14.27 -0.58 -12.02
C LYS A 126 -15.22 -1.46 -11.20
N TRP A 127 -14.67 -2.34 -10.37
CA TRP A 127 -15.49 -3.21 -9.52
C TRP A 127 -16.29 -2.44 -8.47
N LEU A 128 -15.69 -1.46 -7.79
CA LEU A 128 -16.41 -0.62 -6.82
C LEU A 128 -17.59 0.10 -7.48
N LYS A 129 -17.35 0.74 -8.64
CA LYS A 129 -18.38 1.46 -9.39
C LYS A 129 -19.49 0.55 -9.90
N SER A 130 -19.15 -0.61 -10.46
CA SER A 130 -20.14 -1.58 -10.96
C SER A 130 -21.03 -2.17 -9.87
N ASN A 131 -20.57 -2.17 -8.62
CA ASN A 131 -21.32 -2.70 -7.47
C ASN A 131 -21.85 -1.61 -6.54
N HIS A 132 -21.73 -0.33 -6.92
CA HIS A 132 -22.20 0.82 -6.14
C HIS A 132 -21.65 0.85 -4.70
N ILE A 133 -20.38 0.46 -4.52
CA ILE A 133 -19.74 0.43 -3.21
C ILE A 133 -19.09 1.78 -2.92
N ASP A 134 -19.47 2.42 -1.81
CA ASP A 134 -18.95 3.72 -1.40
C ASP A 134 -17.60 3.60 -0.67
N VAL A 135 -16.53 3.48 -1.45
CA VAL A 135 -15.13 3.52 -0.98
C VAL A 135 -14.36 4.55 -1.79
N GLU A 136 -13.84 5.57 -1.13
CA GLU A 136 -12.98 6.61 -1.72
C GLU A 136 -11.62 6.00 -2.12
N VAL A 137 -11.27 6.06 -3.40
CA VAL A 137 -10.00 5.54 -3.92
C VAL A 137 -8.99 6.69 -4.02
N ASN A 138 -7.93 6.61 -3.22
CA ASN A 138 -6.90 7.63 -3.11
C ASN A 138 -5.55 7.11 -3.58
N PHE A 139 -4.80 7.97 -4.26
CA PHE A 139 -3.41 7.74 -4.58
C PHE A 139 -2.50 8.67 -3.79
N LEU A 140 -1.40 8.14 -3.27
CA LEU A 140 -0.41 8.88 -2.50
C LEU A 140 0.98 8.69 -3.11
N GLY A 141 1.50 9.73 -3.77
CA GLY A 141 2.93 9.81 -4.07
C GLY A 141 3.70 10.14 -2.80
N TYR A 142 4.48 9.19 -2.29
CA TYR A 142 5.22 9.36 -1.02
C TYR A 142 6.71 9.61 -1.20
N ASP A 143 7.18 9.66 -2.44
CA ASP A 143 8.50 10.17 -2.77
C ASP A 143 8.47 11.69 -2.98
N GLY A 144 9.63 12.31 -2.82
CA GLY A 144 9.74 13.74 -3.10
C GLY A 144 9.67 14.00 -4.61
N ILE A 145 9.20 15.20 -4.97
CA ILE A 145 9.17 15.65 -6.36
C ILE A 145 10.60 16.03 -6.79
N PRO A 146 11.17 15.41 -7.84
CA PRO A 146 12.48 15.80 -8.36
C PRO A 146 12.58 17.30 -8.67
N GLY A 147 13.72 17.91 -8.32
CA GLY A 147 13.93 19.35 -8.44
C GLY A 147 13.84 19.91 -9.88
N SER A 148 14.14 19.08 -10.88
CA SER A 148 13.96 19.39 -12.32
C SER A 148 12.49 19.60 -12.70
N LEU A 149 11.59 18.94 -11.98
CA LEU A 149 10.14 18.98 -12.20
C LEU A 149 9.51 20.13 -11.43
N ALA A 150 9.98 20.37 -10.22
CA ALA A 150 9.59 21.53 -9.43
C ALA A 150 9.89 22.86 -10.15
N ALA A 151 10.93 22.90 -10.99
CA ALA A 151 11.40 24.12 -11.66
C ALA A 151 10.64 24.51 -12.94
N SER A 152 9.81 23.63 -13.52
CA SER A 152 9.20 23.90 -14.83
C SER A 152 7.68 23.87 -14.77
N ASN A 153 7.07 25.07 -14.83
CA ASN A 153 5.62 25.25 -14.90
C ASN A 153 4.96 24.51 -16.09
N LYS A 154 5.73 24.20 -17.14
CA LYS A 154 5.27 23.43 -18.30
C LYS A 154 5.43 21.90 -18.15
N ALA A 155 6.29 21.41 -17.27
CA ALA A 155 6.44 19.96 -17.08
C ALA A 155 5.33 19.35 -16.20
N TYR A 156 4.61 20.16 -15.41
CA TYR A 156 3.39 19.73 -14.73
C TYR A 156 2.30 19.27 -15.70
N ASN A 157 2.32 19.73 -16.96
CA ASN A 157 1.29 19.42 -17.94
C ASN A 157 1.30 17.95 -18.41
N ASN A 158 2.37 17.20 -18.18
CA ASN A 158 2.50 15.81 -18.65
C ASN A 158 3.12 14.85 -17.63
N TYR A 159 3.45 15.31 -16.42
CA TYR A 159 4.09 14.47 -15.42
C TYR A 159 3.07 13.58 -14.69
N TRP A 160 3.17 12.27 -15.00
CA TRP A 160 2.66 11.08 -14.28
C TRP A 160 1.17 10.81 -14.20
N LEU A 161 0.41 11.20 -15.21
CA LEU A 161 -0.98 10.75 -15.31
C LEU A 161 -1.27 10.03 -16.62
N THR A 162 -0.35 10.10 -17.58
CA THR A 162 -0.47 9.40 -18.83
C THR A 162 0.84 8.97 -19.48
N PHE A 163 1.16 7.67 -19.45
CA PHE A 163 2.25 7.08 -20.25
C PHE A 163 1.75 6.26 -21.44
N THR A 164 0.48 5.88 -21.42
CA THR A 164 -0.12 4.93 -22.36
C THR A 164 -1.57 5.32 -22.65
N ASP A 165 -2.11 4.85 -23.77
CA ASP A 165 -3.54 4.97 -24.10
C ASP A 165 -4.44 4.05 -23.23
N GLU A 166 -3.94 3.55 -22.11
CA GLU A 166 -4.64 2.60 -21.24
C GLU A 166 -5.74 3.29 -20.41
N TYR A 167 -6.70 2.51 -19.89
CA TYR A 167 -7.95 3.00 -19.30
C TYR A 167 -7.75 3.98 -18.13
N CYS A 168 -6.82 3.71 -17.21
CA CYS A 168 -6.37 4.69 -16.20
C CYS A 168 -5.08 5.42 -16.62
N GLY A 169 -4.48 5.00 -17.74
CA GLY A 169 -3.28 5.61 -18.33
C GLY A 169 -3.56 6.88 -19.13
N LYS A 170 -4.80 7.23 -19.49
CA LYS A 170 -5.12 8.58 -20.03
C LYS A 170 -5.61 9.58 -18.98
N ALA A 171 -5.82 9.08 -17.77
CA ALA A 171 -6.24 9.85 -16.62
C ALA A 171 -6.26 8.90 -15.44
N PHE A 172 -5.16 8.84 -14.68
CA PHE A 172 -5.17 8.19 -13.37
C PHE A 172 -6.42 8.63 -12.56
N ARG A 173 -6.78 9.90 -12.82
CA ARG A 173 -7.96 10.68 -12.44
C ARG A 173 -9.36 10.10 -12.78
N MET A 174 -9.51 9.16 -13.72
CA MET A 174 -10.80 8.48 -13.95
C MET A 174 -11.03 7.32 -12.97
N CYS A 175 -9.96 6.84 -12.36
CA CYS A 175 -9.99 5.63 -11.54
C CYS A 175 -9.75 5.91 -10.05
N ILE A 176 -9.27 7.10 -9.70
CA ILE A 176 -9.12 7.58 -8.31
C ILE A 176 -9.98 8.83 -8.08
N ASP A 177 -10.37 9.04 -6.82
CA ASP A 177 -11.08 10.22 -6.34
C ASP A 177 -10.12 11.35 -6.01
N ASN A 178 -8.96 11.05 -5.40
CA ASN A 178 -7.95 12.05 -5.06
C ASN A 178 -6.53 11.57 -5.33
N TYR A 179 -5.71 12.49 -5.85
CA TYR A 179 -4.25 12.34 -5.92
C TYR A 179 -3.62 13.25 -4.87
N PHE A 180 -2.86 12.65 -3.95
CA PHE A 180 -2.07 13.35 -2.95
C PHE A 180 -0.57 13.13 -3.16
N VAL A 181 0.22 14.12 -2.77
CA VAL A 181 1.66 14.02 -2.57
C VAL A 181 1.94 14.30 -1.10
N SER A 182 2.64 13.39 -0.45
CA SER A 182 3.16 13.61 0.90
C SER A 182 4.49 12.88 1.05
N PRO A 183 5.62 13.58 0.93
CA PRO A 183 6.92 12.92 0.88
C PRO A 183 7.33 12.34 2.24
N ALA A 184 7.83 11.11 2.24
CA ALA A 184 8.59 10.52 3.35
C ALA A 184 10.08 10.86 3.22
N ALA A 185 10.78 10.90 4.36
CA ALA A 185 12.23 11.03 4.39
C ALA A 185 12.90 9.64 4.36
N ARG A 186 14.10 9.52 3.80
CA ARG A 186 14.83 8.24 3.87
C ARG A 186 15.31 7.92 5.28
N VAL A 187 15.76 8.93 6.00
CA VAL A 187 16.24 8.87 7.38
C VAL A 187 15.59 9.98 8.19
N ALA A 188 15.52 9.81 9.50
CA ALA A 188 15.00 10.82 10.41
C ALA A 188 15.88 12.09 10.45
N GLY A 189 15.33 13.20 10.95
CA GLY A 189 16.07 14.45 11.17
C GLY A 189 15.46 15.71 10.54
N GLY A 190 14.32 15.61 9.87
CA GLY A 190 13.58 16.75 9.31
C GLY A 190 12.14 16.85 9.84
N GLY A 191 11.36 17.77 9.27
CA GLY A 191 9.93 17.95 9.60
C GLY A 191 8.99 16.89 9.00
N ARG A 192 9.51 15.75 8.55
CA ARG A 192 8.78 14.64 7.91
C ARG A 192 9.14 13.34 8.64
N LEU A 193 8.20 12.40 8.70
CA LEU A 193 8.49 11.04 9.13
C LEU A 193 9.50 10.42 8.16
N SER A 194 10.43 9.65 8.72
CA SER A 194 11.21 8.75 7.91
C SER A 194 10.34 7.62 7.38
N PHE A 195 10.80 6.96 6.33
CA PHE A 195 10.10 5.82 5.76
C PHE A 195 9.96 4.71 6.79
N LYS A 196 11.04 4.43 7.55
CA LYS A 196 11.00 3.51 8.68
C LYS A 196 9.88 3.87 9.66
N ASP A 197 9.85 5.09 10.17
CA ASP A 197 8.89 5.49 11.20
C ASP A 197 7.46 5.51 10.66
N TRP A 198 7.28 5.87 9.39
CA TRP A 198 5.98 5.88 8.74
C TRP A 198 5.40 4.47 8.57
N ILE A 199 6.20 3.50 8.13
CA ILE A 199 5.71 2.15 7.81
C ILE A 199 5.75 1.18 8.98
N SER A 200 6.58 1.43 10.00
CA SER A 200 6.78 0.54 11.15
C SER A 200 5.48 0.06 11.80
N PRO A 201 4.44 0.90 12.01
CA PRO A 201 3.19 0.45 12.61
C PRO A 201 2.44 -0.62 11.81
N TYR A 202 2.73 -0.74 10.51
CA TYR A 202 2.08 -1.68 9.59
C TYR A 202 2.95 -2.89 9.24
N LEU A 203 4.23 -2.87 9.63
CA LEU A 203 5.19 -3.95 9.43
C LEU A 203 5.07 -5.00 10.55
N GLN A 204 4.00 -5.77 10.52
CA GLN A 204 3.85 -6.96 11.36
C GLN A 204 4.28 -8.19 10.57
N VAL A 205 5.30 -8.88 11.08
CA VAL A 205 5.75 -10.17 10.55
C VAL A 205 5.41 -11.23 11.58
N GLY A 206 4.68 -12.27 11.16
CA GLY A 206 4.30 -13.37 12.05
C GLY A 206 5.50 -14.15 12.58
N ASP A 207 5.28 -14.92 13.63
CA ASP A 207 6.26 -15.84 14.22
C ASP A 207 6.16 -17.27 13.66
N ASP A 208 5.25 -17.49 12.70
CA ASP A 208 5.11 -18.75 11.99
C ASP A 208 6.27 -19.03 11.02
N ALA A 209 6.31 -20.22 10.42
CA ALA A 209 7.38 -20.61 9.52
C ALA A 209 7.55 -19.66 8.32
N SER A 210 6.44 -19.10 7.83
CA SER A 210 6.45 -18.10 6.76
C SER A 210 7.07 -16.79 7.23
N GLY A 211 6.66 -16.29 8.39
CA GLY A 211 7.18 -15.08 9.00
C GLY A 211 8.65 -15.19 9.40
N MET A 212 9.09 -16.34 9.95
CA MET A 212 10.51 -16.61 10.22
C MET A 212 11.35 -16.56 8.95
N GLY A 213 10.89 -17.20 7.86
CA GLY A 213 11.57 -17.14 6.56
C GLY A 213 11.64 -15.71 6.02
N GLN A 214 10.58 -14.93 6.21
CA GLN A 214 10.58 -13.52 5.80
C GLN A 214 11.53 -12.67 6.64
N MET A 215 11.56 -12.87 7.97
CA MET A 215 12.49 -12.19 8.87
C MET A 215 13.94 -12.53 8.54
N GLN A 216 14.24 -13.75 8.10
CA GLN A 216 15.58 -14.12 7.64
C GLN A 216 16.01 -13.26 6.45
N VAL A 217 15.15 -13.07 5.46
CA VAL A 217 15.43 -12.20 4.29
C VAL A 217 15.58 -10.74 4.73
N ILE A 218 14.70 -10.24 5.61
CA ILE A 218 14.78 -8.89 6.15
C ILE A 218 16.11 -8.66 6.90
N ASN A 219 16.55 -9.63 7.70
CA ASN A 219 17.82 -9.57 8.41
C ASN A 219 19.02 -9.58 7.47
N MET A 220 18.96 -10.32 6.34
CA MET A 220 19.98 -10.24 5.28
C MET A 220 20.06 -8.86 4.63
N MET A 221 18.97 -8.09 4.64
CA MET A 221 18.94 -6.70 4.15
C MET A 221 19.37 -5.67 5.19
N GLY A 222 19.80 -6.09 6.39
CA GLY A 222 20.24 -5.22 7.49
C GLY A 222 19.23 -5.09 8.63
N GLY A 223 18.10 -5.80 8.56
CA GLY A 223 17.09 -5.86 9.62
C GLY A 223 16.19 -4.63 9.70
N LEU A 224 15.24 -4.66 10.64
CA LEU A 224 14.26 -3.57 10.88
C LEU A 224 14.76 -2.52 11.88
N ALA A 225 15.72 -2.88 12.73
CA ALA A 225 16.16 -2.05 13.86
C ALA A 225 16.93 -0.80 13.42
N ASP A 226 17.85 -0.95 12.46
CA ASP A 226 18.63 0.16 11.93
C ASP A 226 17.89 0.86 10.79
N GLU A 227 17.67 2.16 10.93
CA GLU A 227 17.07 2.97 9.87
C GLU A 227 17.94 3.02 8.60
N ASN A 228 19.25 2.86 8.73
CA ASN A 228 20.19 2.83 7.60
C ASN A 228 20.22 1.47 6.88
N SER A 229 19.45 0.49 7.35
CA SER A 229 19.31 -0.81 6.72
C SER A 229 18.88 -0.69 5.25
N LYS A 230 19.46 -1.53 4.37
CA LYS A 230 19.09 -1.59 2.94
C LYS A 230 17.65 -2.01 2.74
N PHE A 231 17.03 -2.65 3.73
CA PHE A 231 15.60 -2.93 3.76
C PHE A 231 14.77 -1.68 3.47
N TYR A 232 15.12 -0.55 4.08
CA TYR A 232 14.42 0.72 3.93
C TYR A 232 14.82 1.50 2.67
N ASP A 233 15.68 0.96 1.80
CA ASP A 233 15.88 1.48 0.45
C ASP A 233 14.81 0.98 -0.53
N TYR A 234 13.98 0.01 -0.10
CA TYR A 234 12.91 -0.58 -0.89
C TYR A 234 11.58 0.13 -0.62
N TRP A 235 11.12 0.91 -1.60
CA TRP A 235 9.95 1.80 -1.51
C TRP A 235 8.88 1.36 -2.52
N PRO A 236 8.31 0.14 -2.38
CA PRO A 236 7.32 -0.43 -3.29
C PRO A 236 5.93 0.19 -3.11
N THR A 237 5.02 -0.09 -4.03
CA THR A 237 3.63 0.34 -3.89
C THR A 237 2.97 -0.41 -2.73
N MET A 238 2.46 0.35 -1.75
CA MET A 238 1.74 -0.16 -0.58
C MET A 238 0.25 0.14 -0.73
N VAL A 239 -0.59 -0.73 -0.16
CA VAL A 239 -2.05 -0.53 -0.19
C VAL A 239 -2.61 -0.56 1.22
N PHE A 240 -3.47 0.40 1.55
CA PHE A 240 -4.12 0.48 2.85
C PHE A 240 -5.64 0.60 2.70
N LEU A 241 -6.39 -0.14 3.52
CA LEU A 241 -7.83 0.06 3.68
C LEU A 241 -8.08 0.79 5.00
N VAL A 242 -8.68 1.97 4.93
CA VAL A 242 -8.89 2.88 6.05
C VAL A 242 -10.38 3.06 6.30
N ASN A 243 -10.77 2.91 7.56
CA ASN A 243 -12.17 3.02 7.96
C ASN A 243 -12.59 4.50 8.18
N PRO A 244 -13.90 4.77 8.41
CA PRO A 244 -14.39 6.13 8.63
C PRO A 244 -13.83 6.85 9.87
N GLN A 245 -13.20 6.12 10.80
CA GLN A 245 -12.52 6.69 11.97
C GLN A 245 -11.06 7.07 11.67
N GLY A 246 -10.59 6.84 10.44
CA GLY A 246 -9.20 7.09 10.05
C GLY A 246 -8.23 6.01 10.49
N LYS A 247 -8.72 4.83 10.87
CA LYS A 247 -7.89 3.69 11.27
C LYS A 247 -7.64 2.76 10.08
N VAL A 248 -6.40 2.34 9.91
CA VAL A 248 -6.00 1.29 8.97
C VAL A 248 -6.52 -0.05 9.49
N THR A 249 -7.36 -0.68 8.69
CA THR A 249 -7.91 -2.02 8.94
C THR A 249 -7.10 -3.09 8.23
N ARG A 250 -6.54 -2.75 7.06
CA ARG A 250 -5.62 -3.60 6.32
C ARG A 250 -4.48 -2.81 5.72
N ALA A 251 -3.30 -3.41 5.71
CA ALA A 251 -2.09 -2.90 5.10
C ALA A 251 -1.33 -4.02 4.37
N TRP A 252 -1.34 -3.96 3.03
CA TRP A 252 -0.57 -4.86 2.17
C TRP A 252 0.77 -4.19 1.85
N LEU A 253 1.84 -4.77 2.38
CA LEU A 253 3.21 -4.27 2.24
C LEU A 253 4.03 -5.33 1.48
N PRO A 254 4.50 -5.05 0.25
CA PRO A 254 5.35 -5.97 -0.49
C PRO A 254 6.62 -6.39 0.24
N GLN A 255 7.14 -5.55 1.13
CA GLN A 255 8.33 -5.82 1.94
C GLN A 255 8.16 -7.01 2.91
N LYS A 256 6.93 -7.44 3.22
CA LYS A 256 6.62 -8.66 3.99
C LYS A 256 6.06 -9.80 3.14
N LYS A 257 6.19 -9.72 1.81
CA LYS A 257 5.56 -10.61 0.81
C LYS A 257 4.02 -10.67 0.90
N ASP A 258 3.41 -9.65 1.50
CA ASP A 258 1.96 -9.52 1.58
C ASP A 258 1.49 -8.55 0.51
N LEU A 259 1.23 -9.09 -0.68
CA LEU A 259 0.86 -8.32 -1.86
C LEU A 259 -0.64 -8.10 -1.92
N ALA A 260 -1.04 -6.85 -2.23
CA ALA A 260 -2.38 -6.58 -2.68
C ALA A 260 -2.59 -7.17 -4.07
N THR A 261 -3.72 -7.80 -4.29
CA THR A 261 -4.24 -8.08 -5.64
C THR A 261 -5.65 -7.51 -5.73
N VAL A 262 -6.16 -7.31 -6.95
CA VAL A 262 -7.54 -6.86 -7.16
C VAL A 262 -8.50 -7.78 -6.40
N GLY A 263 -8.37 -9.11 -6.55
CA GLY A 263 -9.23 -10.07 -5.85
C GLY A 263 -9.15 -10.00 -4.32
N ARG A 264 -7.95 -9.80 -3.76
CA ARG A 264 -7.76 -9.64 -2.30
C ARG A 264 -8.39 -8.36 -1.79
N VAL A 265 -8.23 -7.24 -2.50
CA VAL A 265 -8.83 -5.97 -2.10
C VAL A 265 -10.35 -6.00 -2.20
N GLN A 266 -10.91 -6.60 -3.25
CA GLN A 266 -12.35 -6.81 -3.36
C GLN A 266 -12.90 -7.61 -2.17
N ALA A 267 -12.24 -8.71 -1.81
CA ALA A 267 -12.63 -9.53 -0.66
C ALA A 267 -12.48 -8.79 0.67
N ALA A 268 -11.43 -7.99 0.84
CA ALA A 268 -11.28 -7.12 2.00
C ALA A 268 -12.40 -6.09 2.10
N VAL A 269 -12.79 -5.47 0.99
CA VAL A 269 -13.90 -4.50 0.97
C VAL A 269 -15.21 -5.18 1.39
N VAL A 270 -15.54 -6.35 0.81
CA VAL A 270 -16.73 -7.12 1.20
C VAL A 270 -16.69 -7.53 2.68
N SER A 271 -15.54 -7.96 3.18
CA SER A 271 -15.34 -8.40 4.56
C SER A 271 -15.45 -7.25 5.57
N ASP A 272 -14.79 -6.13 5.30
CA ASP A 272 -14.53 -5.10 6.32
C ASP A 272 -15.50 -3.92 6.22
N VAL A 273 -15.88 -3.53 5.00
CA VAL A 273 -16.96 -2.54 4.80
C VAL A 273 -18.30 -3.18 5.15
N GLY A 274 -18.49 -4.43 4.72
CA GLY A 274 -19.61 -5.28 5.14
C GLY A 274 -20.98 -4.72 4.80
N GLY A 275 -21.97 -5.04 5.64
CA GLY A 275 -23.33 -4.54 5.52
C GLY A 275 -24.04 -5.05 4.26
N GLU A 276 -24.51 -4.11 3.43
CA GLU A 276 -25.24 -4.41 2.19
C GLU A 276 -24.35 -5.05 1.10
N TYR A 277 -23.02 -4.96 1.23
CA TYR A 277 -22.08 -5.47 0.23
C TYR A 277 -21.60 -6.91 0.48
N LYS A 278 -22.03 -7.55 1.57
CA LYS A 278 -21.55 -8.87 2.01
C LYS A 278 -21.71 -9.97 0.96
N ASP A 279 -22.71 -9.84 0.07
CA ASP A 279 -23.05 -10.82 -0.96
C ASP A 279 -22.53 -10.43 -2.36
N VAL A 280 -21.77 -9.33 -2.45
CA VAL A 280 -21.16 -8.88 -3.71
C VAL A 280 -20.11 -9.89 -4.17
N LYS A 281 -20.17 -10.26 -5.45
CA LYS A 281 -19.22 -11.22 -6.04
C LYS A 281 -17.81 -10.63 -6.11
N VAL A 282 -16.85 -11.42 -5.65
CA VAL A 282 -15.41 -11.11 -5.71
C VAL A 282 -14.71 -12.00 -6.73
N ALA A 283 -13.79 -11.44 -7.50
CA ALA A 283 -12.97 -12.18 -8.45
C ALA A 283 -11.74 -12.76 -7.72
N LYS A 284 -11.89 -13.93 -7.08
CA LYS A 284 -10.82 -14.55 -6.26
C LYS A 284 -9.51 -14.81 -7.03
N ASP A 285 -9.60 -15.05 -8.34
CA ASP A 285 -8.46 -15.38 -9.20
C ASP A 285 -7.86 -14.16 -9.93
N ASP A 286 -8.34 -12.94 -9.65
CA ASP A 286 -7.72 -11.74 -10.21
C ASP A 286 -6.42 -11.41 -9.44
N HIS A 287 -5.31 -11.81 -10.05
CA HIS A 287 -3.95 -11.61 -9.53
C HIS A 287 -3.31 -10.29 -9.99
N THR A 288 -4.05 -9.41 -10.67
CA THR A 288 -3.58 -8.07 -11.01
C THR A 288 -3.20 -7.34 -9.71
N ARG A 289 -2.01 -6.74 -9.68
CA ARG A 289 -1.39 -6.20 -8.47
C ARG A 289 -0.60 -4.93 -8.77
N PRO A 290 -0.42 -4.04 -7.78
CA PRO A 290 0.50 -2.92 -7.93
C PRO A 290 1.95 -3.39 -7.95
N SER A 291 2.89 -2.48 -8.24
CA SER A 291 4.31 -2.84 -8.26
C SER A 291 4.79 -3.28 -6.88
N ALA A 292 5.41 -4.46 -6.85
CA ALA A 292 6.02 -5.03 -5.66
C ALA A 292 7.54 -4.81 -5.60
N GLN A 293 8.14 -4.24 -6.66
CA GLN A 293 9.57 -4.16 -6.85
C GLN A 293 9.98 -2.73 -7.16
N ALA A 294 10.30 -1.95 -6.13
CA ALA A 294 10.72 -0.56 -6.31
C ALA A 294 11.88 -0.24 -5.39
N TYR A 295 12.87 0.44 -5.95
CA TYR A 295 14.08 0.81 -5.23
C TYR A 295 14.26 2.31 -5.28
N TYR A 296 14.59 2.87 -4.12
CA TYR A 296 14.78 4.30 -3.94
C TYR A 296 16.22 4.73 -4.28
N GLY A 297 17.22 3.97 -3.82
CA GLY A 297 18.64 4.21 -4.07
C GLY A 297 19.22 5.50 -3.49
N GLN A 298 20.54 5.53 -3.28
CA GLN A 298 21.24 6.66 -2.65
C GLN A 298 21.22 7.97 -3.47
N TYR A 299 20.84 7.92 -4.76
CA TYR A 299 20.92 9.07 -5.67
C TYR A 299 19.76 10.07 -5.60
N TYR A 300 18.72 9.82 -4.79
CA TYR A 300 17.74 10.88 -4.49
C TYR A 300 18.30 11.92 -3.49
N ILE A 301 19.26 11.53 -2.64
CA ILE A 301 19.85 12.44 -1.64
C ILE A 301 20.55 13.63 -2.31
N GLU A 302 21.11 13.45 -3.51
CA GLU A 302 21.82 14.52 -4.24
C GLU A 302 20.89 15.55 -4.91
N ALA A 303 19.62 15.21 -5.19
CA ALA A 303 18.69 16.12 -5.87
C ALA A 303 17.88 17.02 -4.92
N GLY A 304 17.63 16.56 -3.68
CA GLY A 304 16.84 17.30 -2.69
C GLY A 304 17.64 18.21 -1.77
N VAL A 305 18.86 17.80 -1.38
CA VAL A 305 19.67 18.54 -0.41
C VAL A 305 20.29 19.79 -1.04
N THR A 306 20.77 19.71 -2.28
CA THR A 306 21.39 20.84 -2.98
C THR A 306 20.43 22.01 -3.15
N LYS A 307 19.17 21.74 -3.53
CA LYS A 307 18.17 22.79 -3.78
C LYS A 307 17.63 23.43 -2.50
N VAL A 308 17.49 22.65 -1.42
CA VAL A 308 17.08 23.18 -0.11
C VAL A 308 18.19 24.06 0.48
N LEU A 309 19.46 23.66 0.36
CA LEU A 309 20.60 24.49 0.78
C LEU A 309 20.72 25.78 -0.05
N GLU A 310 20.45 25.72 -1.36
CA GLU A 310 20.40 26.91 -2.23
C GLU A 310 19.24 27.85 -1.84
N THR A 311 18.03 27.32 -1.61
CA THR A 311 16.88 28.12 -1.14
C THR A 311 17.12 28.74 0.23
N PHE A 312 17.77 28.03 1.17
CA PHE A 312 18.16 28.62 2.45
C PHE A 312 19.22 29.72 2.30
N LYS A 313 20.15 29.57 1.36
CA LYS A 313 21.17 30.57 1.07
C LYS A 313 20.56 31.84 0.44
N GLU A 314 19.64 31.68 -0.51
CA GLU A 314 18.89 32.79 -1.10
C GLU A 314 18.05 33.56 -0.06
N ILE A 315 17.46 32.87 0.92
CA ILE A 315 16.68 33.51 2.00
C ILE A 315 17.59 34.23 3.02
N MET A 316 18.81 33.74 3.24
CA MET A 316 19.79 34.37 4.14
C MET A 316 20.49 35.57 3.49
N ASP A 317 20.76 35.51 2.19
CA ASP A 317 21.41 36.58 1.42
C ASP A 317 20.41 37.70 1.01
N SER A 318 19.10 37.47 1.19
CA SER A 318 18.04 38.46 0.94
C SER A 318 17.66 39.31 2.17
N LYS A 319 18.48 39.32 3.23
CA LYS A 319 18.38 40.22 4.39
C LYS A 319 19.60 41.13 4.46
#